data_AF-A0A822AE88-F1
#
_entry.id   AF-A0A822AE88-F1
#
_cell.length_a   1.000
_cell.length_b   1.000
_cell.length_c   1.000
_cell.angle_alpha   90.00
_cell.angle_beta   90.00
_cell.angle_gamma   90.00
#
_symmetry.space_group_name_H-M   'P 1'
#
loop_
_entity.id
_entity.type
_entity.pdbx_description
1 polymer ?
#
loop_
_entity_poly.entity_id
_entity_poly.type
_entity_poly.pdbx_seq_one_letter_code
_entity_poly.pdbx_strand_id
1 'polypeptide(L)'
;CEESIGEQTELLKFLRDLDHFSTWLTRTQASVASEDIPNTLNEAEQLLNQHQTIKEEIDCYGPGYAQMKEYGHRIICNADTTDPKYIFLRERLNALYDNWNELDQMWHHKKNMLTEAMQYQMFIRDSNQAEILLNHQEAYLAREQQPKSLDDVEVSIKKHKDFFTTMSANGDQI
;
A
#
# COMPACT_ATOMS: atom_id res chain seq x y z
N CYS A 1 40.85 25.91 24.32
CA CYS A 1 40.04 25.70 23.11
C CYS A 1 38.75 24.99 23.52
N GLU A 2 37.79 25.72 24.07
CA GLU A 2 36.46 25.17 24.37
C GLU A 2 35.63 25.01 23.08
N GLU A 3 35.85 25.88 22.08
CA GLU A 3 35.20 25.83 20.76
C GLU A 3 35.48 24.51 20.02
N SER A 4 36.72 24.04 19.97
CA SER A 4 37.09 22.79 19.29
C SER A 4 36.52 21.53 19.96
N ILE A 5 36.28 21.58 21.28
CA ILE A 5 35.65 20.47 22.03
C ILE A 5 34.14 20.46 21.78
N GLY A 6 33.52 21.64 21.66
CA GLY A 6 32.11 21.80 21.29
C GLY A 6 31.82 21.18 19.92
N GLU A 7 32.60 21.54 18.90
CA GLU A 7 32.46 21.02 17.53
C GLU A 7 32.62 19.50 17.44
N GLN A 8 33.57 18.93 18.19
CA GLN A 8 33.76 17.48 18.24
C GLN A 8 32.58 16.77 18.91
N THR A 9 32.00 17.37 19.94
CA THR A 9 30.84 16.82 20.66
C THR A 9 29.59 16.82 19.78
N GLU A 10 29.36 17.90 19.04
CA GLU A 10 28.23 18.00 18.09
C GLU A 10 28.35 16.99 16.94
N LEU A 11 29.56 16.80 16.41
CA LEU A 11 29.82 15.81 15.37
C LEU A 11 29.58 14.37 15.87
N LEU A 12 30.01 14.03 17.09
CA LEU A 12 29.76 12.71 17.67
C LEU A 12 28.26 12.46 17.86
N LYS A 13 27.52 13.46 18.33
CA LYS A 13 26.06 13.39 18.44
C LYS A 13 25.42 13.12 17.07
N PHE A 14 25.83 13.86 16.06
CA PHE A 14 25.34 13.68 14.69
C PHE A 14 25.60 12.28 14.13
N LEU A 15 26.81 11.73 14.32
CA LEU A 15 27.14 10.38 13.85
C LEU A 15 26.25 9.31 14.49
N ARG A 16 25.98 9.44 15.80
CA ARG A 16 25.06 8.53 16.50
C ARG A 16 23.62 8.66 15.99
N ASP A 17 23.16 9.89 15.79
CA ASP A 17 21.81 10.14 15.29
C ASP A 17 21.66 9.60 13.85
N LEU A 18 22.72 9.71 13.03
CA LEU A 18 22.84 9.11 11.70
C LEU A 18 22.78 7.58 11.74
N ASP A 19 23.53 6.93 12.64
CA ASP A 19 23.48 5.46 12.81
C ASP A 19 22.07 4.98 13.18
N HIS A 20 21.41 5.69 14.09
CA HIS A 20 20.05 5.38 14.50
C HIS A 20 19.07 5.50 13.33
N PHE A 21 19.17 6.58 12.57
CA PHE A 21 18.33 6.80 11.40
C PHE A 21 18.58 5.74 10.31
N SER A 22 19.83 5.41 10.00
CA SER A 22 20.16 4.37 9.02
C SER A 22 19.59 3.00 9.43
N THR A 23 19.65 2.66 10.71
CA THR A 23 19.07 1.41 11.24
C THR A 23 17.56 1.39 11.06
N TRP A 24 16.89 2.50 11.39
CA TRP A 24 15.47 2.66 11.17
C TRP A 24 15.11 2.55 9.69
N LEU A 25 15.85 3.23 8.81
CA LEU A 25 15.62 3.27 7.36
C LEU A 25 15.68 1.87 6.75
N THR A 26 16.74 1.11 7.04
CA THR A 26 16.89 -0.26 6.54
C THR A 26 15.77 -1.18 7.04
N ARG A 27 15.35 -1.05 8.31
CA ARG A 27 14.22 -1.83 8.83
C ARG A 27 12.93 -1.49 8.09
N THR A 28 12.65 -0.21 7.86
CA THR A 28 11.44 0.25 7.17
C THR A 28 11.44 -0.18 5.70
N GLN A 29 12.58 -0.09 5.01
CA GLN A 29 12.74 -0.63 3.65
C GLN A 29 12.43 -2.13 3.60
N ALA A 30 12.92 -2.91 4.57
CA ALA A 30 12.60 -4.34 4.65
C ALA A 30 11.11 -4.61 4.90
N SER A 31 10.43 -3.77 5.70
CA SER A 31 8.98 -3.86 5.90
C SER A 31 8.19 -3.55 4.62
N VAL A 32 8.61 -2.54 3.84
CA VAL A 32 7.98 -2.20 2.56
C VAL A 32 8.23 -3.27 1.49
N ALA A 33 9.40 -3.92 1.52
CA ALA A 33 9.79 -4.97 0.60
C ALA A 33 9.11 -6.33 0.87
N SER A 34 8.14 -6.41 1.78
CA SER A 34 7.45 -7.68 2.06
C SER A 34 6.79 -8.23 0.79
N GLU A 35 6.85 -9.55 0.60
CA GLU A 35 6.28 -10.23 -0.57
C GLU A 35 4.83 -10.69 -0.34
N ASP A 36 4.11 -10.10 0.62
CA ASP A 36 2.74 -10.50 0.93
C ASP A 36 1.79 -10.20 -0.23
N ILE A 37 1.06 -11.21 -0.69
CA ILE A 37 0.07 -11.15 -1.76
C ILE A 37 -1.30 -11.50 -1.17
N PRO A 38 -2.29 -10.59 -1.21
CA PRO A 38 -3.61 -10.86 -0.64
C PRO A 38 -4.42 -11.82 -1.52
N ASN A 39 -5.05 -12.81 -0.89
CA ASN A 39 -5.93 -13.78 -1.56
C ASN A 39 -7.42 -13.50 -1.33
N THR A 40 -7.74 -12.55 -0.46
CA THR A 40 -9.10 -12.11 -0.17
C THR A 40 -9.19 -10.59 -0.13
N LEU A 41 -10.39 -10.04 -0.31
CA LEU A 41 -10.63 -8.59 -0.21
C LEU A 41 -10.22 -8.04 1.16
N ASN A 42 -10.56 -8.78 2.23
CA ASN A 42 -10.21 -8.40 3.59
C ASN A 42 -8.69 -8.40 3.83
N GLU A 43 -7.95 -9.39 3.31
CA GLU A 43 -6.49 -9.38 3.36
C GLU A 43 -5.89 -8.18 2.61
N ALA A 44 -6.44 -7.84 1.43
CA ALA A 44 -5.98 -6.69 0.67
C ALA A 44 -6.18 -5.37 1.44
N GLU A 45 -7.34 -5.20 2.07
CA GLU A 45 -7.64 -4.05 2.92
C GLU A 45 -6.70 -3.97 4.14
N GLN A 46 -6.44 -5.10 4.81
CA GLN A 46 -5.51 -5.15 5.94
C GLN A 46 -4.09 -4.75 5.53
N LEU A 47 -3.58 -5.29 4.43
CA LEU A 47 -2.25 -4.94 3.92
C LEU A 47 -2.16 -3.47 3.51
N LEU A 48 -3.20 -2.91 2.89
CA LEU A 48 -3.27 -1.49 2.56
C LEU A 48 -3.24 -0.59 3.80
N ASN A 49 -3.93 -0.99 4.88
CA ASN A 49 -3.93 -0.26 6.14
C ASN A 49 -2.56 -0.32 6.82
N GLN A 50 -1.93 -1.50 6.86
CA GLN A 50 -0.57 -1.64 7.38
C GLN A 50 0.43 -0.78 6.59
N HIS A 51 0.32 -0.79 5.25
CA HIS A 51 1.15 0.03 4.38
C HIS A 51 0.95 1.54 4.59
N GLN A 52 -0.28 1.94 4.94
CA GLN A 52 -0.58 3.32 5.31
C GLN A 52 0.05 3.70 6.65
N THR A 53 0.07 2.80 7.64
CA THR A 53 0.78 3.04 8.92
C THR A 53 2.28 3.22 8.69
N ILE A 54 2.90 2.46 7.78
CA ILE A 54 4.31 2.67 7.41
C ILE A 54 4.51 4.08 6.84
N LYS A 55 3.56 4.60 6.04
CA LYS A 55 3.65 5.96 5.50
C LYS A 55 3.67 7.02 6.60
N GLU A 56 2.80 6.88 7.59
CA GLU A 56 2.74 7.79 8.74
C GLU A 56 4.06 7.79 9.51
N GLU A 57 4.68 6.61 9.67
CA GLU A 57 6.01 6.49 10.27
C GLU A 57 7.08 7.22 9.44
N ILE A 58 7.11 7.02 8.11
CA ILE A 58 8.03 7.70 7.21
C ILE A 58 7.88 9.22 7.31
N ASP A 59 6.64 9.72 7.31
CA ASP A 59 6.33 11.14 7.39
C ASP A 59 6.79 11.76 8.71
N CYS A 60 6.70 11.01 9.82
CA CYS A 60 7.22 11.42 11.11
C CYS A 60 8.75 11.61 11.11
N TYR A 61 9.47 10.78 10.36
CA TYR A 61 10.94 10.87 10.23
C TYR A 61 11.40 11.92 9.21
N GLY A 62 10.53 12.38 8.31
CA GLY A 62 10.85 13.36 7.27
C GLY A 62 11.51 14.66 7.78
N PRO A 63 10.99 15.33 8.83
CA PRO A 63 11.63 16.51 9.40
C PRO A 63 13.01 16.24 10.01
N GLY A 64 13.22 15.04 10.58
CA GLY A 64 14.51 14.62 11.13
C GLY A 64 15.54 14.39 10.03
N TYR A 65 15.12 13.74 8.94
CA TYR A 65 15.94 13.58 7.74
C TYR A 65 16.37 14.93 7.15
N ALA A 66 15.44 15.87 7.00
CA ALA A 66 15.74 17.20 6.46
C ALA A 66 16.81 17.94 7.29
N GLN A 67 16.69 17.90 8.62
CA GLN A 67 17.69 18.47 9.53
C GLN A 67 19.05 17.79 9.41
N MET A 68 19.06 16.45 9.34
CA MET A 68 20.29 15.66 9.21
C MET A 68 21.00 15.95 7.88
N LYS A 69 20.24 16.08 6.80
CA LYS A 69 20.74 16.45 5.47
C LYS A 69 21.38 17.83 5.45
N GLU A 70 20.70 18.82 6.01
CA GLU A 70 21.21 20.19 6.10
C GLU A 70 22.50 20.27 6.94
N TYR A 71 22.49 19.64 8.11
CA TYR A 71 23.67 19.60 8.98
C TYR A 71 24.84 18.85 8.33
N GLY A 72 24.56 17.72 7.68
CA GLY A 72 25.55 16.95 6.93
C GLY A 72 26.20 17.74 5.81
N HIS A 73 25.41 18.47 5.02
CA HIS A 73 25.94 19.38 3.99
C HIS A 73 26.83 20.46 4.58
N ARG A 74 26.40 21.12 5.66
CA ARG A 74 27.18 22.18 6.31
C ARG A 74 28.54 21.69 6.80
N ILE A 75 28.61 20.52 7.43
CA ILE A 75 29.89 19.94 7.88
C ILE A 75 30.79 19.66 6.69
N ILE A 76 30.26 19.03 5.66
CA ILE A 76 31.04 18.64 4.49
C ILE A 76 31.58 19.87 3.73
N CYS A 77 30.80 20.95 3.65
CA CYS A 77 31.22 22.19 2.98
C CYS A 77 32.32 22.94 3.72
N ASN A 78 32.37 22.84 5.06
CA ASN A 78 33.34 23.53 5.90
C ASN A 78 34.59 22.69 6.20
N ALA A 79 34.63 21.43 5.76
CA ALA A 79 35.69 20.49 6.07
C ALA A 79 36.83 20.47 5.04
N ASP A 80 38.04 20.12 5.48
CA ASP A 80 39.15 19.80 4.57
C ASP A 80 38.81 18.52 3.80
N THR A 81 38.74 18.66 2.47
CA THR A 81 38.43 17.57 1.54
C THR A 81 39.45 16.42 1.53
N THR A 82 40.62 16.62 2.14
CA THR A 82 41.71 15.64 2.17
C THR A 82 41.68 14.74 3.42
N ASP A 83 40.96 15.12 4.47
CA ASP A 83 40.91 14.34 5.71
C ASP A 83 40.01 13.10 5.51
N PRO A 84 40.55 11.87 5.69
CA PRO A 84 39.81 10.62 5.50
C PRO A 84 38.48 10.54 6.25
N LYS A 85 38.37 11.19 7.41
CA LYS A 85 37.16 11.21 8.23
C LYS A 85 35.98 11.85 7.49
N TYR A 86 36.22 12.96 6.77
CA TYR A 86 35.17 13.67 6.04
C TYR A 86 34.86 13.04 4.69
N ILE A 87 35.82 12.32 4.09
CA ILE A 87 35.57 11.47 2.92
C ILE A 87 34.56 10.37 3.29
N PHE A 88 34.83 9.62 4.36
CA PHE A 88 33.93 8.56 4.82
C PHE A 88 32.55 9.09 5.24
N LEU A 89 32.51 10.26 5.89
CA LEU A 89 31.25 10.90 6.25
C LEU A 89 30.40 11.27 5.01
N ARG A 90 31.04 11.76 3.95
CA ARG A 90 30.37 12.09 2.69
C ARG A 90 29.78 10.84 2.03
N GLU A 91 30.53 9.75 1.97
CA GLU A 91 30.03 8.47 1.44
C GLU A 91 28.81 7.99 2.22
N ARG A 92 28.86 8.03 3.56
CA ARG A 92 27.73 7.66 4.42
C ARG A 92 26.50 8.53 4.20
N LEU A 93 26.68 9.84 4.03
CA LEU A 93 25.57 10.75 3.77
C LEU A 93 24.97 10.56 2.38
N ASN A 94 25.78 10.29 1.36
CA ASN A 94 25.27 9.95 0.03
C ASN A 94 24.43 8.66 0.08
N ALA A 95 24.94 7.60 0.71
CA ALA A 95 24.20 6.34 0.88
C ALA A 95 22.88 6.55 1.64
N LEU A 96 22.87 7.39 2.68
CA LEU A 96 21.65 7.77 3.40
C LEU A 96 20.62 8.43 2.45
N TYR A 97 21.05 9.38 1.62
CA TYR A 97 20.17 10.10 0.71
C TYR A 97 19.59 9.19 -0.37
N ASP A 98 20.42 8.30 -0.91
CA ASP A 98 19.99 7.32 -1.90
C ASP A 98 18.96 6.36 -1.30
N ASN A 99 19.25 5.79 -0.12
CA ASN A 99 18.32 4.88 0.56
C ASN A 99 17.01 5.57 0.96
N TRP A 100 17.04 6.86 1.33
CA TRP A 100 15.81 7.61 1.64
C TRP A 100 14.95 7.80 0.40
N ASN A 101 15.56 8.17 -0.73
CA ASN A 101 14.84 8.31 -2.00
C ASN A 101 14.33 6.96 -2.52
N GLU A 102 15.09 5.90 -2.32
CA GLU A 102 14.69 4.53 -2.64
C GLU A 102 13.48 4.10 -1.81
N LEU A 103 13.47 4.37 -0.50
CA LEU A 103 12.33 4.05 0.37
C LEU A 103 11.02 4.68 -0.13
N ASP A 104 11.05 5.94 -0.58
CA ASP A 104 9.88 6.61 -1.14
C ASP A 104 9.37 5.91 -2.41
N GLN A 105 10.29 5.55 -3.31
CA GLN A 105 9.96 4.80 -4.53
C GLN A 105 9.40 3.41 -4.22
N MET A 106 10.03 2.67 -3.30
CA MET A 106 9.56 1.37 -2.85
C MET A 106 8.15 1.45 -2.27
N TRP A 107 7.89 2.48 -1.45
CA TRP A 107 6.58 2.67 -0.84
C TRP A 107 5.49 2.93 -1.88
N HIS A 108 5.76 3.80 -2.86
CA HIS A 108 4.84 4.08 -3.96
C HIS A 108 4.60 2.85 -4.85
N HIS A 109 5.65 2.12 -5.16
CA HIS A 109 5.55 0.89 -5.95
C HIS A 109 4.67 -0.16 -5.24
N LYS A 110 4.94 -0.44 -3.96
CA LYS A 110 4.14 -1.38 -3.16
C LYS A 110 2.70 -0.92 -3.01
N LYS A 111 2.45 0.39 -2.87
CA LYS A 111 1.08 0.93 -2.81
C LYS A 111 0.29 0.61 -4.07
N ASN A 112 0.87 0.83 -5.25
CA ASN A 112 0.23 0.53 -6.52
C ASN A 112 -0.10 -0.97 -6.63
N MET A 113 0.87 -1.83 -6.31
CA MET A 113 0.67 -3.29 -6.30
C MET A 113 -0.47 -3.73 -5.38
N LEU A 114 -0.53 -3.20 -4.15
CA LEU A 114 -1.61 -3.54 -3.21
C LEU A 114 -2.98 -3.01 -3.69
N THR A 115 -3.02 -1.83 -4.32
CA THR A 115 -4.26 -1.29 -4.89
C THR A 115 -4.75 -2.11 -6.09
N GLU A 116 -3.85 -2.54 -6.97
CA GLU A 116 -4.19 -3.44 -8.08
C GLU A 116 -4.69 -4.79 -7.55
N ALA A 117 -4.04 -5.35 -6.53
CA ALA A 117 -4.48 -6.58 -5.88
C ALA A 117 -5.88 -6.42 -5.25
N MET A 118 -6.16 -5.30 -4.58
CA MET A 118 -7.50 -5.01 -4.05
C MET A 118 -8.56 -4.95 -5.15
N GLN A 119 -8.29 -4.26 -6.25
CA GLN A 119 -9.18 -4.17 -7.41
C GLN A 119 -9.44 -5.55 -8.02
N TYR A 120 -8.40 -6.38 -8.13
CA TYR A 120 -8.54 -7.76 -8.59
C TYR A 120 -9.46 -8.58 -7.66
N GLN A 121 -9.28 -8.48 -6.34
CA GLN A 121 -10.13 -9.19 -5.38
C GLN A 121 -11.59 -8.71 -5.44
N MET A 122 -11.84 -7.42 -5.66
CA MET A 122 -13.19 -6.89 -5.90
C MET A 122 -13.80 -7.48 -7.18
N PHE A 123 -13.04 -7.51 -8.26
CA PHE A 123 -13.49 -8.09 -9.53
C PHE A 123 -13.87 -9.57 -9.39
N ILE A 124 -13.07 -10.36 -8.66
CA ILE A 124 -13.38 -11.78 -8.42
C ILE A 124 -14.68 -11.93 -7.60
N ARG A 125 -14.85 -11.12 -6.55
CA ARG A 125 -16.10 -11.12 -5.76
C ARG A 125 -17.31 -10.83 -6.65
N ASP A 126 -17.21 -9.80 -7.49
CA ASP A 126 -18.32 -9.34 -8.34
C ASP A 126 -18.62 -10.36 -9.44
N SER A 127 -17.58 -10.99 -10.01
CA SER A 127 -17.72 -12.09 -10.98
C SER A 127 -18.40 -13.31 -10.38
N ASN A 128 -18.02 -13.72 -9.16
CA ASN A 128 -18.65 -14.83 -8.46
C ASN A 128 -20.12 -14.52 -8.15
N GLN A 129 -20.43 -13.28 -7.77
CA GLN A 129 -21.80 -12.85 -7.52
C GLN A 129 -22.65 -12.93 -8.81
N ALA A 130 -22.10 -12.48 -9.94
CA ALA A 130 -22.75 -12.58 -11.23
C ALA A 130 -22.99 -14.05 -11.62
N GLU A 131 -22.01 -14.94 -11.43
CA GLU A 131 -22.15 -16.37 -11.71
C GLU A 131 -23.26 -17.03 -10.87
N ILE A 132 -23.32 -16.73 -9.56
CA ILE A 132 -24.39 -17.23 -8.68
C ILE A 132 -25.77 -16.77 -9.17
N LEU A 133 -25.88 -15.50 -9.59
CA LEU A 133 -27.13 -14.95 -10.11
C LEU A 133 -27.54 -15.64 -11.42
N LEU A 134 -26.61 -15.84 -12.35
CA LEU A 134 -26.86 -16.55 -13.61
C LEU A 134 -27.29 -18.00 -13.35
N ASN A 135 -26.59 -18.72 -12.48
CA ASN A 135 -26.95 -20.10 -12.11
C ASN A 135 -28.34 -20.18 -11.50
N HIS A 136 -28.74 -19.21 -10.67
CA HIS A 136 -30.09 -19.15 -10.11
C HIS A 136 -31.15 -18.89 -11.19
N GLN A 137 -30.85 -18.02 -12.17
CA GLN A 137 -31.74 -17.76 -13.30
C GLN A 137 -31.90 -19.00 -14.19
N GLU A 138 -30.81 -19.68 -14.54
CA GLU A 138 -30.83 -20.92 -15.31
C GLU A 138 -31.63 -22.02 -14.60
N ALA A 139 -31.43 -22.18 -13.29
CA ALA A 139 -32.16 -23.17 -12.50
C ALA A 139 -33.66 -22.85 -12.40
N TYR A 140 -34.04 -21.57 -12.37
CA TYR A 140 -35.44 -21.14 -12.41
C TYR A 140 -36.08 -21.50 -13.75
N LEU A 141 -35.45 -21.11 -14.86
CA LEU A 141 -35.92 -21.37 -16.23
C LEU A 141 -36.02 -22.87 -16.53
N ALA A 142 -35.05 -23.67 -16.07
CA ALA A 142 -35.05 -25.13 -16.27
C ALA A 142 -36.20 -25.85 -15.56
N ARG A 143 -36.79 -25.23 -14.52
CA ARG A 143 -37.90 -25.80 -13.73
C ARG A 143 -39.28 -25.33 -14.21
N GLU A 144 -39.34 -24.46 -15.21
CA GLU A 144 -40.62 -24.00 -15.76
C GLU A 144 -41.35 -25.16 -16.44
N GLN A 145 -42.59 -25.39 -16.00
CA GLN A 145 -43.46 -26.40 -16.57
C GLN A 145 -44.52 -25.74 -17.46
N GLN A 146 -44.89 -26.42 -18.53
CA GLN A 146 -45.97 -25.97 -19.40
C GLN A 146 -47.29 -25.88 -18.59
N PRO A 147 -47.96 -24.71 -18.59
CA PRO A 147 -49.24 -24.54 -17.91
C PRO A 147 -50.29 -25.51 -18.47
N LYS A 148 -51.14 -26.07 -17.61
CA LYS A 148 -52.17 -27.04 -18.01
C LYS A 148 -53.59 -26.49 -17.94
N SER A 149 -53.77 -25.28 -17.40
CA SER A 149 -55.05 -24.59 -17.28
C SER A 149 -54.88 -23.07 -17.41
N LEU A 150 -55.99 -22.34 -17.60
CA LEU A 150 -55.98 -20.87 -17.65
C LEU A 150 -55.49 -20.25 -16.33
N ASP A 151 -55.90 -20.80 -15.19
CA ASP A 151 -55.40 -20.40 -13.87
C ASP A 151 -53.89 -20.61 -13.76
N ASP A 152 -53.35 -21.74 -14.27
CA ASP A 152 -51.91 -21.99 -14.29
C ASP A 152 -51.16 -20.98 -15.18
N VAL A 153 -51.76 -20.57 -16.31
CA VAL A 153 -51.19 -19.55 -17.20
C VAL A 153 -51.08 -18.21 -16.47
N GLU A 154 -52.14 -17.79 -15.77
CA GLU A 154 -52.14 -16.51 -15.04
C GLU A 154 -51.12 -16.51 -13.88
N VAL A 155 -51.02 -17.64 -13.16
CA VAL A 155 -49.98 -17.85 -12.14
C VAL A 155 -48.58 -17.81 -12.75
N SER A 156 -48.36 -18.44 -13.90
CA SER A 156 -47.05 -18.44 -14.57
C SER A 156 -46.66 -17.04 -15.05
N ILE A 157 -47.60 -16.28 -15.64
CA ILE A 157 -47.37 -14.90 -16.05
C ILE A 157 -46.97 -14.02 -14.86
N LYS A 158 -47.65 -14.18 -13.72
CA LYS A 158 -47.30 -13.43 -12.51
C LYS A 158 -45.89 -13.79 -12.02
N LYS A 159 -45.56 -15.08 -11.93
CA LYS A 159 -44.23 -15.55 -11.53
C LYS A 159 -43.12 -15.01 -12.43
N HIS A 160 -43.32 -15.00 -13.74
CA HIS A 160 -42.37 -14.40 -14.68
C HIS A 160 -42.20 -12.90 -14.46
N LYS A 161 -43.28 -12.15 -14.25
CA LYS A 161 -43.19 -10.70 -13.99
C LYS A 161 -42.40 -10.40 -12.72
N ASP A 162 -42.64 -11.14 -11.64
CA ASP A 162 -41.92 -10.98 -10.38
C ASP A 162 -40.43 -11.32 -10.55
N PHE A 163 -40.12 -12.37 -11.31
CA PHE A 163 -38.77 -12.75 -11.67
C PHE A 163 -38.06 -11.68 -12.51
N PHE A 164 -38.70 -11.15 -13.56
CA PHE A 164 -38.13 -10.08 -14.39
C PHE A 164 -37.88 -8.79 -13.60
N THR A 165 -38.77 -8.46 -12.67
CA THR A 165 -38.58 -7.30 -11.78
C THR A 165 -37.36 -7.49 -10.89
N THR A 166 -37.20 -8.68 -10.32
CA THR A 166 -36.04 -9.04 -9.48
C THR A 166 -34.75 -9.07 -10.32
N MET A 167 -34.81 -9.60 -11.54
CA MET A 167 -33.68 -9.66 -12.47
C MET A 167 -33.22 -8.27 -12.89
N SER A 168 -34.16 -7.36 -13.20
CA SER A 168 -33.84 -5.97 -13.56
C SER A 168 -33.18 -5.24 -12.39
N ALA A 169 -33.68 -5.43 -11.16
CA ALA A 169 -33.09 -4.82 -9.98
C ALA A 169 -31.68 -5.34 -9.68
N ASN A 170 -31.44 -6.64 -9.88
CA ASN A 170 -30.12 -7.24 -9.68
C ASN A 170 -29.11 -6.85 -10.77
N GLY A 171 -29.57 -6.60 -12.00
CA GLY A 171 -28.72 -6.14 -13.11
C GLY A 171 -28.15 -4.73 -12.92
N ASP A 172 -28.77 -3.91 -12.06
CA ASP A 172 -28.27 -2.58 -11.70
C ASP A 172 -27.21 -2.63 -10.57
N GLN A 173 -26.98 -3.80 -9.96
CA GLN A 173 -26.06 -3.99 -8.82
C GLN A 173 -24.76 -4.74 -9.18
N ILE A 174 -24.60 -5.12 -10.46
CA ILE A 174 -23.43 -5.78 -11.04
C ILE A 174 -22.77 -4.79 -12.01
#